data_AF-A0A954VYY3-F1
#
_entry.id   AF-A0A954VYY3-F1
#
_cell.length_a   1.000
_cell.length_b   1.000
_cell.length_c   1.000
_cell.angle_alpha   90.00
_cell.angle_beta   90.00
_cell.angle_gamma   90.00
#
_symmetry.space_group_name_H-M   'P 1'
#
loop_
_entity.id
_entity.type
_entity.pdbx_description
1 polymer ?
#
loop_
_entity_poly.entity_id
_entity_poly.type
_entity_poly.pdbx_seq_one_letter_code
_entity_poly.pdbx_strand_id
1 'polypeptide(L)'
;MNKSTDGMMAVRKLWDVGLGLKAGVLLNEQLPITSQPKWAANILRLVKAKSGVEHDCIDLAIIVATDHSKWNRGHYVFSETRKATLRLDEKQPHEWTEDEETLHWVLALTELVAKVTYNATNPVDEFDKDSAAWVVASLRGFVDLWRMDSEFAEKAWHFATDVS
;
A
#
# COMPACT_ATOMS: atom_id res chain seq x y z
N MET A 1 8.95 -30.34 8.21
CA MET A 1 7.67 -29.81 7.71
C MET A 1 7.91 -28.35 7.33
N ASN A 2 7.74 -28.04 6.05
CA ASN A 2 8.26 -26.84 5.40
C ASN A 2 7.31 -25.65 5.65
N LYS A 3 7.30 -25.12 6.89
CA LYS A 3 6.32 -24.11 7.35
C LYS A 3 6.20 -22.87 6.46
N SER A 4 7.25 -22.54 5.70
CA SER A 4 7.26 -21.43 4.74
C SER A 4 6.39 -21.71 3.49
N THR A 5 6.37 -22.94 2.97
CA THR A 5 5.61 -23.28 1.75
C THR A 5 4.11 -23.35 2.04
N ASP A 6 3.71 -24.00 3.14
CA ASP A 6 2.29 -24.13 3.52
C ASP A 6 1.68 -22.77 3.86
N GLY A 7 2.44 -21.88 4.53
CA GLY A 7 2.02 -20.51 4.82
C GLY A 7 1.76 -19.70 3.55
N MET A 8 2.69 -19.72 2.59
CA MET A 8 2.53 -18.98 1.34
C MET A 8 1.39 -19.50 0.45
N MET A 9 1.12 -20.81 0.46
CA MET A 9 -0.07 -21.36 -0.21
C MET A 9 -1.37 -20.84 0.41
N ALA A 10 -1.43 -20.72 1.75
CA ALA A 10 -2.60 -20.16 2.43
C ALA A 10 -2.81 -18.68 2.08
N VAL A 11 -1.72 -17.88 2.04
CA VAL A 11 -1.76 -16.48 1.61
C VAL A 11 -2.28 -16.38 0.17
N ARG A 12 -1.70 -17.15 -0.76
CA ARG A 12 -2.10 -17.12 -2.18
C ARG A 12 -3.58 -17.47 -2.34
N LYS A 13 -4.04 -18.52 -1.64
CA LYS A 13 -5.46 -18.90 -1.67
C LYS A 13 -6.37 -17.77 -1.23
N LEU A 14 -6.03 -17.04 -0.15
CA LEU A 14 -6.81 -15.89 0.33
C LEU A 14 -6.80 -14.74 -0.69
N TRP A 15 -5.64 -14.45 -1.28
CA TRP A 15 -5.48 -13.44 -2.32
C TRP A 15 -6.36 -13.72 -3.54
N ASP A 16 -6.30 -14.95 -4.06
CA ASP A 16 -7.02 -15.35 -5.27
C ASP A 16 -8.55 -15.25 -5.10
N VAL A 17 -9.07 -15.50 -3.89
CA VAL A 17 -10.51 -15.36 -3.59
C VAL A 17 -10.92 -13.94 -3.15
N GLY A 18 -10.06 -12.94 -3.33
CA GLY A 18 -10.36 -11.54 -3.03
C GLY A 18 -10.29 -11.16 -1.55
N LEU A 19 -9.76 -12.03 -0.69
CA LEU A 19 -9.62 -11.75 0.75
C LEU A 19 -8.28 -11.06 1.06
N GLY A 20 -8.02 -9.94 0.39
CA GLY A 20 -6.74 -9.21 0.44
C GLY A 20 -6.30 -8.82 1.86
N LEU A 21 -7.22 -8.38 2.72
CA LEU A 21 -6.90 -8.03 4.11
C LEU A 21 -6.41 -9.24 4.91
N LYS A 22 -7.07 -10.40 4.78
CA LYS A 22 -6.65 -11.63 5.47
C LYS A 22 -5.31 -12.14 4.95
N ALA A 23 -5.08 -12.05 3.64
CA ALA A 23 -3.78 -12.36 3.05
C ALA A 23 -2.69 -11.43 3.59
N GLY A 24 -2.99 -10.13 3.70
CA GLY A 24 -2.09 -9.13 4.28
C GLY A 24 -1.71 -9.40 5.72
N VAL A 25 -2.66 -9.78 6.58
CA VAL A 25 -2.36 -10.17 7.97
C VAL A 25 -1.31 -11.28 8.01
N LEU A 26 -1.51 -12.37 7.26
CA LEU A 26 -0.58 -13.51 7.24
C LEU A 26 0.79 -13.17 6.63
N LEU A 27 0.83 -12.28 5.64
CA LEU A 27 2.09 -11.78 5.07
C LEU A 27 2.89 -10.97 6.09
N ASN A 28 2.21 -10.06 6.79
CA ASN A 28 2.89 -9.11 7.67
C ASN A 28 3.38 -9.73 8.97
N GLU A 29 2.79 -10.84 9.42
CA GLU A 29 3.35 -11.66 10.51
C GLU A 29 4.78 -12.14 10.21
N GLN A 30 5.15 -12.20 8.93
CA GLN A 30 6.46 -12.67 8.46
C GLN A 30 7.37 -11.52 7.99
N LEU A 31 6.86 -10.30 7.86
CA LEU A 31 7.58 -9.15 7.31
C LEU A 31 8.20 -8.29 8.44
N PRO A 32 9.54 -8.22 8.56
CA PRO A 32 10.17 -7.39 9.58
C PRO A 32 9.73 -5.93 9.47
N ILE A 33 9.46 -5.27 10.60
CA ILE A 33 8.97 -3.89 10.62
C ILE A 33 9.88 -2.92 9.84
N THR A 34 11.19 -3.15 9.85
CA THR A 34 12.19 -2.37 9.12
C THR A 34 12.18 -2.61 7.61
N SER A 35 11.57 -3.68 7.12
CA SER A 35 11.41 -3.94 5.69
C SER A 35 10.12 -3.35 5.12
N GLN A 36 9.10 -3.15 5.96
CA GLN A 36 7.76 -2.72 5.54
C GLN A 36 7.74 -1.40 4.75
N PRO A 37 8.52 -0.34 5.09
CA PRO A 37 8.45 0.93 4.37
C PRO A 37 8.87 0.81 2.90
N LYS A 38 10.04 0.20 2.65
CA LYS A 38 10.56 -0.02 1.29
C LYS A 38 9.64 -0.95 0.49
N TRP A 39 9.13 -2.01 1.12
CA TRP A 39 8.15 -2.92 0.53
C TRP A 39 6.87 -2.18 0.08
N ALA A 40 6.27 -1.40 0.97
CA ALA A 40 5.05 -0.64 0.68
C ALA A 40 5.30 0.43 -0.42
N ALA A 41 6.49 1.04 -0.44
CA ALA A 41 6.88 1.98 -1.48
C ALA A 41 6.96 1.34 -2.88
N ASN A 42 7.42 0.09 -2.98
CA ASN A 42 7.47 -0.63 -4.25
C ASN A 42 6.06 -0.95 -4.76
N ILE A 43 5.13 -1.30 -3.87
CA ILE A 43 3.71 -1.46 -4.20
C ILE A 43 3.12 -0.14 -4.72
N LEU A 44 3.38 0.98 -4.04
CA LEU A 44 2.91 2.29 -4.49
C LEU A 44 3.51 2.71 -5.83
N ARG A 45 4.81 2.43 -6.09
CA ARG A 45 5.43 2.65 -7.40
C ARG A 45 4.74 1.86 -8.51
N LEU A 46 4.42 0.59 -8.26
CA LEU A 46 3.71 -0.26 -9.22
C LEU A 46 2.35 0.34 -9.57
N VAL A 47 1.58 0.74 -8.55
CA VAL A 47 0.25 1.34 -8.73
C VAL A 47 0.35 2.71 -9.42
N LYS A 48 1.31 3.56 -9.05
CA LYS A 48 1.57 4.85 -9.72
C LYS A 48 1.86 4.64 -11.21
N ALA A 49 2.80 3.75 -11.53
CA ALA A 49 3.19 3.47 -12.90
C ALA A 49 2.03 2.93 -13.75
N LYS A 50 1.14 2.13 -13.14
CA LYS A 50 -0.03 1.57 -13.84
C LYS A 50 -1.15 2.59 -14.03
N SER A 51 -1.42 3.40 -13.01
CA SER A 51 -2.50 4.40 -13.02
C SER A 51 -2.16 5.65 -13.83
N GLY A 52 -0.87 6.00 -13.95
CA GLY A 52 -0.44 7.25 -14.57
C GLY A 52 -0.73 8.49 -13.74
N VAL A 53 -1.18 8.33 -12.49
CA VAL A 53 -1.47 9.44 -11.59
C VAL A 53 -0.18 10.13 -11.15
N GLU A 54 -0.15 11.45 -11.32
CA GLU A 54 0.94 12.30 -10.88
C GLU A 54 0.46 13.22 -9.74
N HIS A 55 1.10 13.13 -8.58
CA HIS A 55 0.80 13.98 -7.42
C HIS A 55 1.97 14.00 -6.45
N ASP A 56 2.36 15.20 -5.98
CA ASP A 56 3.56 15.41 -5.16
C ASP A 56 3.60 14.53 -3.89
N CYS A 57 2.44 14.30 -3.27
CA CYS A 57 2.36 13.45 -2.07
C CYS A 57 2.73 11.99 -2.33
N ILE A 58 2.45 11.47 -3.53
CA ILE A 58 2.78 10.09 -3.93
C ILE A 58 4.29 9.95 -4.04
N ASP A 59 4.94 10.87 -4.76
CA ASP A 59 6.40 10.86 -4.92
C ASP A 59 7.11 11.08 -3.60
N LEU A 60 6.61 12.00 -2.77
CA LEU A 60 7.15 12.24 -1.44
C LEU A 60 7.05 10.99 -0.55
N ALA A 61 5.93 10.26 -0.58
CA ALA A 61 5.76 9.02 0.18
C ALA A 61 6.78 7.95 -0.26
N ILE A 62 6.96 7.77 -1.57
CA ILE A 62 7.95 6.84 -2.12
C ILE A 62 9.38 7.22 -1.67
N ILE A 63 9.73 8.50 -1.73
CA ILE A 63 11.06 8.99 -1.31
C ILE A 63 11.28 8.75 0.18
N VAL A 64 10.30 9.10 1.01
CA VAL A 64 10.41 8.97 2.47
C VAL A 64 10.47 7.50 2.87
N ALA A 65 9.65 6.64 2.30
CA ALA A 65 9.61 5.21 2.63
C ALA A 65 10.87 4.44 2.20
N THR A 66 11.59 4.90 1.17
CA THR A 66 12.82 4.25 0.69
C THR A 66 14.12 4.77 1.31
N ASP A 67 14.05 5.80 2.16
CA ASP A 67 15.21 6.33 2.88
C ASP A 67 14.97 6.28 4.39
N HIS A 68 15.68 5.36 5.05
CA HIS A 68 15.61 5.17 6.50
C HIS A 68 15.82 6.46 7.30
N SER A 69 16.69 7.37 6.83
CA SER A 69 16.95 8.65 7.51
C SER A 69 15.76 9.62 7.49
N LYS A 70 14.74 9.34 6.67
CA LYS A 70 13.55 10.18 6.48
C LYS A 70 12.28 9.60 7.09
N TRP A 71 12.30 8.38 7.66
CA TRP A 71 11.08 7.71 8.13
C TRP A 71 10.31 8.51 9.19
N ASN A 72 11.00 9.30 10.01
CA ASN A 72 10.38 10.25 10.96
C ASN A 72 9.48 11.29 10.29
N ARG A 73 9.59 11.49 8.97
CA ARG A 73 8.70 12.36 8.18
C ARG A 73 7.42 11.66 7.75
N GLY A 74 7.22 10.36 8.03
CA GLY A 74 6.03 9.61 7.64
C GLY A 74 4.72 10.28 8.09
N HIS A 75 4.67 10.79 9.33
CA HIS A 75 3.50 11.53 9.83
C HIS A 75 3.21 12.81 9.02
N TYR A 76 4.25 13.53 8.59
CA TYR A 76 4.10 14.70 7.72
C TYR A 76 3.53 14.30 6.36
N VAL A 77 4.07 13.25 5.73
CA VAL A 77 3.55 12.73 4.45
C VAL A 77 2.09 12.31 4.58
N PHE A 78 1.74 11.60 5.66
CA PHE A 78 0.35 11.23 5.95
C PHE A 78 -0.54 12.47 6.03
N SER A 79 -0.11 13.50 6.76
CA SER A 79 -0.88 14.74 6.92
C SER A 79 -1.11 15.47 5.60
N GLU A 80 -0.10 15.58 4.74
CA GLU A 80 -0.24 16.22 3.42
C GLU A 80 -1.12 15.39 2.48
N THR A 81 -0.95 14.06 2.49
CA THR A 81 -1.80 13.15 1.70
C THR A 81 -3.25 13.25 2.14
N ARG A 82 -3.52 13.26 3.46
CA ARG A 82 -4.87 13.37 4.01
C ARG A 82 -5.54 14.69 3.65
N LYS A 83 -4.79 15.80 3.60
CA LYS A 83 -5.32 17.09 3.10
C LYS A 83 -5.76 16.99 1.63
N ALA A 84 -5.00 16.27 0.79
CA ALA A 84 -5.37 16.05 -0.60
C ALA A 84 -6.62 15.16 -0.72
N THR A 85 -6.68 14.06 0.05
CA THR A 85 -7.87 13.18 0.12
C THR A 85 -9.11 13.96 0.55
N LEU A 86 -9.01 14.75 1.63
CA LEU A 86 -10.13 15.54 2.15
C LEU A 86 -10.67 16.57 1.15
N ARG A 87 -9.83 17.11 0.25
CA ARG A 87 -10.28 18.02 -0.81
C ARG A 87 -11.11 17.29 -1.88
N LEU A 88 -10.81 16.02 -2.16
CA LEU A 88 -11.62 15.20 -3.06
C LEU A 88 -12.95 14.83 -2.40
N ASP A 89 -12.93 14.58 -1.08
CA ASP A 89 -14.12 14.29 -0.26
C ASP A 89 -15.09 15.47 -0.13
N GLU A 90 -14.70 16.68 -0.53
CA GLU A 90 -15.63 17.83 -0.63
C GLU A 90 -16.72 17.61 -1.70
N LYS A 91 -16.45 16.73 -2.67
CA LYS A 91 -17.41 16.26 -3.68
C LYS A 91 -18.03 14.94 -3.26
N GLN A 92 -19.25 14.68 -3.68
CA GLN A 92 -19.84 13.35 -3.51
C GLN A 92 -19.17 12.35 -4.47
N PRO A 93 -19.03 11.06 -4.11
CA PRO A 93 -18.35 10.08 -4.97
C PRO A 93 -18.94 9.94 -6.38
N HIS A 94 -20.24 10.17 -6.55
CA HIS A 94 -20.91 10.13 -7.86
C HIS A 94 -20.62 11.36 -8.75
N GLU A 95 -19.94 12.36 -8.22
CA GLU A 95 -19.53 13.58 -8.91
C GLU A 95 -18.06 13.53 -9.35
N TRP A 96 -17.32 12.49 -8.97
CA TRP A 96 -15.93 12.33 -9.35
C TRP A 96 -15.79 11.95 -10.82
N THR A 97 -14.80 12.56 -11.46
CA THR A 97 -14.26 12.04 -12.73
C THR A 97 -13.50 10.73 -12.49
N GLU A 98 -13.30 9.93 -13.54
CA GLU A 98 -12.50 8.69 -13.44
C GLU A 98 -11.07 8.97 -12.93
N ASP A 99 -10.48 10.11 -13.33
CA ASP A 99 -9.16 10.55 -12.87
C ASP A 99 -9.17 10.90 -11.38
N GLU A 100 -10.21 11.57 -10.88
CA GLU A 100 -10.36 11.90 -9.46
C GLU A 100 -10.60 10.67 -8.60
N GLU A 101 -11.42 9.73 -9.07
CA GLU A 101 -11.65 8.45 -8.39
C GLU A 101 -10.35 7.64 -8.31
N THR A 102 -9.59 7.57 -9.42
CA THR A 102 -8.28 6.90 -9.44
C THR A 102 -7.29 7.59 -8.50
N LEU A 103 -7.20 8.92 -8.56
CA LEU A 103 -6.34 9.70 -7.65
C LEU A 103 -6.72 9.44 -6.19
N HIS A 104 -8.01 9.42 -5.85
CA HIS A 104 -8.50 9.15 -4.51
C HIS A 104 -8.03 7.77 -4.01
N TRP A 105 -8.16 6.71 -4.82
CA TRP A 105 -7.67 5.38 -4.45
C TRP A 105 -6.14 5.32 -4.27
N VAL A 106 -5.39 6.02 -5.12
CA VAL A 106 -3.92 6.07 -5.01
C VAL A 106 -3.48 6.87 -3.78
N LEU A 107 -4.19 7.96 -3.44
CA LEU A 107 -3.96 8.71 -2.20
C LEU A 107 -4.25 7.85 -0.96
N ALA A 108 -5.31 7.03 -0.97
CA ALA A 108 -5.58 6.10 0.13
C ALA A 108 -4.44 5.08 0.33
N LEU A 109 -3.88 4.53 -0.75
CA LEU A 109 -2.68 3.68 -0.66
C LEU A 109 -1.46 4.48 -0.17
N THR A 110 -1.32 5.73 -0.59
CA THR A 110 -0.23 6.63 -0.17
C THR A 110 -0.28 6.91 1.32
N GLU A 111 -1.48 7.10 1.90
CA GLU A 111 -1.67 7.25 3.34
C GLU A 111 -1.17 6.01 4.09
N LEU A 112 -1.48 4.80 3.60
CA LEU A 112 -1.03 3.55 4.20
C LEU A 112 0.50 3.39 4.16
N VAL A 113 1.15 3.76 3.04
CA VAL A 113 2.61 3.76 2.94
C VAL A 113 3.23 4.72 3.96
N ALA A 114 2.64 5.90 4.13
CA ALA A 114 3.11 6.88 5.11
C ALA A 114 2.98 6.35 6.56
N LYS A 115 1.85 5.70 6.89
CA LYS A 115 1.62 5.07 8.19
C LYS A 115 2.64 3.97 8.49
N VAL A 116 2.80 3.02 7.56
CA VAL A 116 3.77 1.91 7.68
C VAL A 116 5.19 2.45 7.83
N THR A 117 5.53 3.51 7.10
CA THR A 117 6.84 4.16 7.21
C THR A 117 7.08 4.76 8.58
N TYR A 118 6.09 5.48 9.12
CA TYR A 118 6.21 6.09 10.44
C TYR A 118 6.25 5.04 11.56
N ASN A 119 5.46 3.96 11.45
CA ASN A 119 5.45 2.85 12.41
C ASN A 119 6.79 2.11 12.52
N ALA A 120 7.64 2.19 11.49
CA ALA A 120 8.98 1.61 11.51
C ALA A 120 10.03 2.51 12.20
N THR A 121 9.65 3.69 12.71
CA THR A 121 10.53 4.60 13.46
C THR A 121 10.69 4.18 14.93
N ASN A 122 11.65 4.81 15.62
CA ASN A 122 11.91 4.61 17.05
C ASN A 122 12.31 5.97 17.67
N PRO A 123 11.63 6.47 18.73
CA PRO A 123 10.57 5.86 19.51
C PRO A 123 9.23 5.80 18.76
N VAL A 124 8.42 4.83 19.17
CA VAL A 124 7.12 4.52 18.61
C VAL A 124 6.11 5.62 18.95
N ASP A 125 5.62 6.30 17.92
CA ASP A 125 4.32 6.98 17.91
C ASP A 125 3.50 6.29 16.82
N GLU A 126 2.94 5.12 17.16
CA GLU A 126 2.38 4.18 16.19
C GLU A 126 1.00 4.64 15.69
N PHE A 127 0.84 4.71 14.36
CA PHE A 127 -0.47 4.53 13.73
C PHE A 127 -0.96 3.09 13.95
N ASP A 128 -2.16 2.78 13.45
CA ASP A 128 -2.77 1.45 13.52
C ASP A 128 -1.81 0.32 13.08
N LYS A 129 -1.69 -0.71 13.92
CA LYS A 129 -0.76 -1.83 13.74
C LYS A 129 -1.04 -2.67 12.50
N ASP A 130 -2.25 -2.58 11.95
CA ASP A 130 -2.69 -3.33 10.77
C ASP A 130 -2.51 -2.55 9.46
N SER A 131 -1.87 -1.37 9.48
CA SER A 131 -1.66 -0.53 8.29
C SER A 131 -0.98 -1.29 7.15
N ALA A 132 0.00 -2.16 7.45
CA ALA A 132 0.63 -2.98 6.43
C ALA A 132 -0.34 -4.00 5.80
N ALA A 133 -1.34 -4.50 6.54
CA ALA A 133 -2.30 -5.47 6.00
C ALA A 133 -3.27 -4.78 5.04
N TRP A 134 -3.59 -3.53 5.33
CA TRP A 134 -4.35 -2.67 4.44
C TRP A 134 -3.61 -2.34 3.14
N VAL A 135 -2.28 -2.24 3.13
CA VAL A 135 -1.52 -2.08 1.86
C VAL A 135 -1.82 -3.24 0.91
N VAL A 136 -1.84 -4.47 1.41
CA VAL A 136 -2.18 -5.68 0.61
C VAL A 136 -3.65 -5.67 0.18
N ALA A 137 -4.55 -5.27 1.07
CA ALA A 137 -5.97 -5.13 0.74
C ALA A 137 -6.21 -4.11 -0.38
N SER A 138 -5.58 -2.94 -0.29
CA SER A 138 -5.63 -1.90 -1.32
C SER A 138 -5.06 -2.38 -2.65
N LEU A 139 -3.90 -3.05 -2.64
CA LEU A 139 -3.31 -3.62 -3.86
C LEU A 139 -4.23 -4.67 -4.49
N ARG A 140 -4.89 -5.51 -3.68
CA ARG A 140 -5.88 -6.47 -4.21
C ARG A 140 -7.06 -5.77 -4.88
N GLY A 141 -7.53 -4.66 -4.31
CA GLY A 141 -8.55 -3.81 -4.91
C GLY A 141 -8.14 -3.28 -6.30
N PHE A 142 -6.89 -2.83 -6.46
CA PHE A 142 -6.37 -2.44 -7.78
C PHE A 142 -6.32 -3.59 -8.79
N VAL A 143 -5.99 -4.81 -8.34
CA VAL A 143 -6.05 -5.99 -9.22
C VAL A 143 -7.49 -6.29 -9.67
N ASP A 144 -8.48 -6.09 -8.80
CA ASP A 144 -9.90 -6.25 -9.19
C ASP A 144 -10.38 -5.16 -10.14
N LEU A 145 -9.94 -3.92 -9.92
CA LEU A 145 -10.20 -2.79 -10.80
C LEU A 145 -9.63 -3.04 -12.21
N TRP A 146 -8.38 -3.52 -12.29
CA TRP A 146 -7.69 -3.79 -13.54
C TRP A 146 -7.71 -5.28 -13.93
N ARG A 147 -8.82 -5.97 -13.65
CA ARG A 147 -8.97 -7.44 -13.83
C ARG A 147 -8.60 -8.02 -15.20
N MET A 148 -8.57 -7.21 -16.26
CA MET A 148 -8.19 -7.66 -17.60
C MET A 148 -6.66 -7.64 -17.84
N ASP A 149 -5.89 -7.06 -16.91
CA ASP A 149 -4.44 -6.98 -16.97
C ASP A 149 -3.80 -8.07 -16.10
N SER A 150 -3.61 -9.25 -16.68
CA SER A 150 -2.96 -10.38 -16.02
C SER A 150 -1.49 -10.10 -15.67
N GLU A 151 -0.80 -9.24 -16.43
CA GLU A 151 0.58 -8.87 -16.16
C GLU A 151 0.67 -8.02 -14.88
N PHE A 152 -0.25 -7.06 -14.71
CA PHE A 152 -0.35 -6.29 -13.48
C PHE A 152 -0.69 -7.20 -12.29
N ALA A 153 -1.62 -8.13 -12.44
CA ALA A 153 -2.02 -9.04 -11.38
C ALA A 153 -0.84 -9.89 -10.86
N GLU A 154 -0.02 -10.43 -11.77
CA GLU A 154 1.17 -11.22 -11.39
C GLU A 154 2.27 -10.34 -10.79
N LYS A 155 2.50 -9.12 -11.30
CA LYS A 155 3.43 -8.17 -10.67
C LYS A 155 2.96 -7.78 -9.27
N ALA A 156 1.67 -7.51 -9.10
CA ALA A 156 1.09 -7.17 -7.80
C ALA A 156 1.30 -8.29 -6.78
N TRP A 157 1.07 -9.54 -7.17
CA TRP A 157 1.37 -10.70 -6.32
C TRP A 157 2.87 -10.79 -6.00
N HIS A 158 3.73 -10.62 -6.99
CA HIS A 158 5.18 -10.64 -6.78
C HIS A 158 5.62 -9.59 -5.75
N PHE A 159 5.23 -8.32 -5.93
CA PHE A 159 5.57 -7.25 -4.98
C PHE A 159 4.92 -7.41 -3.61
N ALA A 160 3.71 -7.99 -3.52
CA ALA A 160 3.07 -8.28 -2.24
C ALA A 160 3.87 -9.32 -1.42
N THR A 161 4.60 -10.21 -2.08
CA THR A 161 5.32 -11.34 -1.47
C THR A 161 6.83 -11.19 -1.44
N ASP A 162 7.38 -10.20 -2.14
CA ASP A 162 8.81 -9.89 -2.17
C ASP A 162 9.22 -9.06 -0.94
N VAL A 163 9.86 -9.72 0.02
CA VAL A 163 10.26 -9.15 1.31
C VAL A 163 11.72 -8.65 1.33
N SER A 164 12.32 -8.42 0.15
CA SER A 164 13.76 -8.12 -0.03
C SER A 164 14.20 -6.65 0.11
#